data_AF-L2FDV0-F1
#
_entry.id   AF-L2FDV0-F1
#
_cell.length_a   1.000
_cell.length_b   1.000
_cell.length_c   1.000
_cell.angle_alpha   90.00
_cell.angle_beta   90.00
_cell.angle_gamma   90.00
#
_symmetry.space_group_name_H-M   'P 1'
#
loop_
_entity.id
_entity.type
_entity.pdbx_description
1 polymer ?
#
loop_
_entity_poly.entity_id
_entity_poly.type
_entity_poly.pdbx_seq_one_letter_code
_entity_poly.pdbx_strand_id
1 'polypeptide(L)'
;MQSFLRTILFISLLWLFAELPVPVAGQINYLSHANERIHLWTRYDTFCEIEGADKQKYMLPQHTGKGKPSPFPRYANKGTGPNNKLTYGQFQARVEGLEWAKMLPEDKAKYEQLKAPWSDVDGKTPTTYQCADQLMEMGLNKQLKVTEFDTTLDNKRFSADYKPKRGGNPSLYNKDDPFNSAYSYFSERVEKQFQDFRSKDDPKFKAVIEKNNKLGKELLESITTLRAEDKLNHMYKQLQDGVADEKRKGLGIPKDKIVVESNAPSKVQNGKPYQNINIAQTMANAWADTKTREELQAKGFKNADDLANWANDLGNPDKTQPQDWSELNKSHFRSAKTWNSGLVKSKMTVAELSKCV
;
A
#
# COMPACT_ATOMS: atom_id res chain seq x y z
N MET A 1 -48.40 6.08 10.71
CA MET A 1 -47.80 5.91 9.36
C MET A 1 -46.62 6.85 9.08
N GLN A 2 -46.70 8.16 9.39
CA GLN A 2 -45.60 9.11 9.15
C GLN A 2 -44.31 8.85 9.94
N SER A 3 -44.39 8.27 11.15
CA SER A 3 -43.20 7.93 11.98
C SER A 3 -42.38 6.77 11.38
N PHE A 4 -43.05 5.76 10.82
CA PHE A 4 -42.41 4.58 10.26
C PHE A 4 -41.65 4.90 8.95
N LEU A 5 -42.23 5.78 8.12
CA LEU A 5 -41.58 6.29 6.91
C LEU A 5 -40.33 7.13 7.21
N ARG A 6 -40.30 7.88 8.31
CA ARG A 6 -39.10 8.64 8.73
C ARG A 6 -37.97 7.73 9.20
N THR A 7 -38.28 6.66 9.93
CA THR A 7 -37.29 5.68 10.38
C THR A 7 -36.70 4.89 9.20
N ILE A 8 -37.53 4.50 8.22
CA ILE A 8 -37.04 3.86 6.99
C ILE A 8 -36.17 4.81 6.17
N LEU A 9 -36.55 6.09 6.03
CA LEU A 9 -35.71 7.08 5.35
C LEU A 9 -34.37 7.31 6.06
N PHE A 10 -34.37 7.32 7.40
CA PHE A 10 -33.16 7.50 8.19
C PHE A 10 -32.22 6.29 8.09
N ILE A 11 -32.76 5.07 8.12
CA ILE A 11 -31.98 3.82 7.97
C ILE A 11 -31.46 3.69 6.53
N SER A 12 -32.23 4.08 5.52
CA SER A 12 -31.79 4.05 4.11
C SER A 12 -30.78 5.14 3.78
N LEU A 13 -30.86 6.34 4.40
CA LEU A 13 -29.81 7.36 4.32
C LEU A 13 -28.54 6.90 5.06
N LEU A 14 -28.64 6.30 6.24
CA LEU A 14 -27.49 5.70 6.94
C LEU A 14 -26.85 4.55 6.16
N TRP A 15 -27.63 3.78 5.40
CA TRP A 15 -27.11 2.77 4.47
C TRP A 15 -26.40 3.41 3.26
N LEU A 16 -26.98 4.46 2.66
CA LEU A 16 -26.35 5.21 1.57
C LEU A 16 -25.06 5.94 1.99
N PHE A 17 -24.90 6.31 3.26
CA PHE A 17 -23.66 6.88 3.79
C PHE A 17 -22.69 5.83 4.35
N ALA A 18 -23.16 4.66 4.78
CA ALA A 18 -22.32 3.51 5.17
C ALA A 18 -21.74 2.77 3.95
N GLU A 19 -22.37 2.90 2.78
CA GLU A 19 -21.82 2.51 1.47
C GLU A 19 -20.95 3.58 0.80
N LEU A 20 -20.49 4.57 1.57
CA LEU A 20 -19.28 5.32 1.23
C LEU A 20 -18.08 4.89 2.11
N PRO A 21 -17.58 3.64 2.04
CA PRO A 21 -16.18 3.60 1.64
C PRO A 21 -16.18 4.31 0.27
N VAL A 22 -15.32 5.29 0.04
CA VAL A 22 -14.91 5.50 -1.34
C VAL A 22 -13.86 4.40 -1.55
N PRO A 23 -14.19 3.16 -1.99
CA PRO A 23 -13.21 2.47 -2.78
C PRO A 23 -13.06 3.40 -3.97
N VAL A 24 -11.90 4.01 -4.11
CA VAL A 24 -11.61 4.86 -5.26
C VAL A 24 -11.89 3.98 -6.48
N ALA A 25 -13.02 4.24 -7.16
CA ALA A 25 -13.38 3.64 -8.41
C ALA A 25 -12.36 4.17 -9.43
N GLY A 26 -11.27 3.43 -9.54
CA GLY A 26 -10.08 3.77 -10.30
C GLY A 26 -9.08 2.64 -10.11
N GLN A 27 -9.34 1.50 -10.75
CA GLN A 27 -8.42 0.33 -10.86
C GLN A 27 -7.48 0.15 -9.66
N ILE A 28 -8.02 -0.41 -8.57
CA ILE A 28 -7.20 -0.87 -7.45
C ILE A 28 -6.22 -1.91 -8.01
N ASN A 29 -4.91 -1.67 -7.84
CA ASN A 29 -3.89 -2.64 -8.23
C ASN A 29 -3.89 -3.80 -7.22
N TYR A 30 -4.92 -4.63 -7.31
CA TYR A 30 -5.20 -5.75 -6.41
C TYR A 30 -4.00 -6.69 -6.29
N LEU A 31 -3.30 -6.95 -7.42
CA LEU A 31 -2.10 -7.78 -7.42
C LEU A 31 -0.96 -7.16 -6.61
N SER A 32 -0.80 -5.83 -6.64
CA SER A 32 0.17 -5.13 -5.80
C SER A 32 -0.12 -5.40 -4.32
N HIS A 33 -1.38 -5.26 -3.88
CA HIS A 33 -1.76 -5.51 -2.49
C HIS A 33 -1.62 -6.98 -2.05
N ALA A 34 -1.87 -7.94 -2.95
CA ALA A 34 -1.56 -9.35 -2.68
C ALA A 34 -0.06 -9.53 -2.42
N ASN A 35 0.80 -8.93 -3.25
CA ASN A 35 2.26 -8.95 -3.03
C ASN A 35 2.67 -8.23 -1.73
N GLU A 36 2.01 -7.14 -1.35
CA GLU A 36 2.27 -6.42 -0.09
C GLU A 36 2.01 -7.31 1.14
N ARG A 37 0.98 -8.15 1.09
CA ARG A 37 0.68 -9.14 2.15
C ARG A 37 1.74 -10.21 2.26
N ILE A 38 2.18 -10.75 1.12
CA ILE A 38 3.27 -11.74 1.08
C ILE A 38 4.56 -11.09 1.61
N HIS A 39 4.83 -9.85 1.22
CA HIS A 39 5.99 -9.10 1.71
C HIS A 39 5.93 -8.97 3.22
N LEU A 40 4.79 -8.55 3.79
CA LEU A 40 4.62 -8.44 5.23
C LEU A 40 4.81 -9.78 5.95
N TRP A 41 4.38 -10.89 5.36
CA TRP A 41 4.66 -12.22 5.88
C TRP A 41 6.16 -12.50 5.97
N THR A 42 6.98 -12.20 4.95
CA THR A 42 8.43 -12.44 5.02
C THR A 42 9.11 -11.69 6.17
N ARG A 43 8.59 -10.50 6.50
CA ARG A 43 9.07 -9.67 7.61
C ARG A 43 8.63 -10.25 8.95
N TYR A 44 7.38 -10.71 9.03
CA TYR A 44 6.86 -11.41 10.20
C TYR A 44 7.60 -12.71 10.49
N ASP A 45 7.83 -13.49 9.44
CA ASP A 45 8.53 -14.76 9.51
C ASP A 45 9.93 -14.56 10.09
N THR A 46 10.71 -13.63 9.49
CA THR A 46 12.04 -13.24 9.97
C THR A 46 12.02 -12.75 11.41
N PHE A 47 11.08 -11.86 11.75
CA PHE A 47 10.97 -11.33 13.10
C PHE A 47 10.77 -12.45 14.12
N CYS A 48 9.86 -13.39 13.85
CA CYS A 48 9.59 -14.51 14.76
C CYS A 48 10.79 -15.47 14.89
N GLU A 49 11.56 -15.70 13.82
CA GLU A 49 12.77 -16.53 13.87
C GLU A 49 13.89 -15.89 14.70
N ILE A 50 14.03 -14.56 14.64
CA ILE A 50 15.09 -13.83 15.34
C ILE A 50 14.71 -13.53 16.79
N GLU A 51 13.53 -12.97 16.99
CA GLU A 51 13.09 -12.41 18.26
C GLU A 51 12.31 -13.42 19.12
N GLY A 52 11.80 -14.49 18.51
CA GLY A 52 10.93 -15.48 19.13
C GLY A 52 9.46 -15.23 18.82
N ALA A 53 8.70 -16.32 18.63
CA ALA A 53 7.28 -16.28 18.32
C ALA A 53 6.42 -15.67 19.45
N ASP A 54 6.89 -15.69 20.70
CA ASP A 54 6.22 -15.03 21.84
C ASP A 54 6.23 -13.49 21.73
N LYS A 55 7.15 -12.94 20.92
CA LYS A 55 7.28 -11.51 20.66
C LYS A 55 6.46 -11.01 19.47
N GLN A 56 5.79 -11.89 18.73
CA GLN A 56 5.01 -11.53 17.52
C GLN A 56 3.94 -10.43 17.75
N LYS A 57 3.47 -10.29 19.00
CA LYS A 57 2.58 -9.21 19.47
C LYS A 57 3.14 -7.79 19.26
N TYR A 58 4.45 -7.60 19.16
CA TYR A 58 5.04 -6.29 18.89
C TYR A 58 4.97 -5.90 17.41
N MET A 59 4.89 -6.89 16.52
CA MET A 59 4.72 -6.66 15.10
C MET A 59 3.23 -6.49 14.73
N LEU A 60 2.33 -7.25 15.35
CA LEU A 60 0.88 -7.21 15.08
C LEU A 60 0.06 -6.86 16.34
N PRO A 61 0.26 -5.69 16.96
CA PRO A 61 -0.31 -5.37 18.27
C PRO A 61 -1.84 -5.32 18.26
N GLN A 62 -2.50 -6.08 19.14
CA GLN A 62 -3.96 -6.02 19.32
C GLN A 62 -4.30 -5.23 20.59
N HIS A 63 -5.10 -4.16 20.45
CA HIS A 63 -5.77 -3.54 21.60
C HIS A 63 -7.27 -3.77 21.52
N THR A 64 -7.84 -4.24 22.62
CA THR A 64 -9.30 -4.20 22.79
C THR A 64 -9.73 -2.75 22.98
N GLY A 65 -10.85 -2.36 22.36
CA GLY A 65 -11.32 -0.98 22.16
C GLY A 65 -11.59 -0.10 23.39
N LYS A 66 -11.00 -0.39 24.56
CA LYS A 66 -11.09 0.44 25.78
C LYS A 66 -9.83 1.29 26.05
N GLY A 67 -8.98 1.50 25.04
CA GLY A 67 -7.91 2.50 25.10
C GLY A 67 -6.81 2.25 26.14
N LYS A 68 -6.81 1.11 26.83
CA LYS A 68 -5.65 0.68 27.63
C LYS A 68 -4.82 -0.25 26.76
N PRO A 69 -3.51 0.00 26.57
CA PRO A 69 -2.60 -1.06 26.20
C PRO A 69 -2.76 -2.12 27.29
N SER A 70 -3.34 -3.28 26.96
CA SER A 70 -3.16 -4.39 27.88
C SER A 70 -1.64 -4.59 27.93
N PRO A 71 -0.99 -4.50 29.10
CA PRO A 71 0.43 -4.79 29.21
C PRO A 71 0.76 -6.23 28.76
N PHE A 72 -0.28 -7.03 28.52
CA PHE A 72 -0.21 -8.38 28.01
C PHE A 72 -1.39 -8.68 27.08
N PRO A 73 -1.23 -8.73 25.76
CA PRO A 73 -2.05 -9.62 24.94
C PRO A 73 -1.60 -11.06 25.25
N ARG A 74 -1.85 -11.56 26.47
CA ARG A 74 -1.41 -12.91 26.93
C ARG A 74 -2.02 -14.05 26.09
N TYR A 75 -3.03 -13.75 25.27
CA TYR A 75 -3.80 -14.71 24.47
C TYR A 75 -4.01 -14.31 23.00
N ALA A 76 -3.47 -13.18 22.55
CA ALA A 76 -3.69 -12.65 21.21
C ALA A 76 -2.42 -12.75 20.36
N ASN A 77 -2.57 -13.22 19.11
CA ASN A 77 -1.50 -13.71 18.23
C ASN A 77 -0.79 -14.95 18.81
N LYS A 78 -1.54 -16.01 19.14
CA LYS A 78 -0.99 -17.36 19.28
C LYS A 78 -1.48 -18.18 18.11
N GLY A 79 -0.55 -18.64 17.28
CA GLY A 79 -0.85 -19.52 16.17
C GLY A 79 -0.75 -20.99 16.55
N THR A 80 -1.07 -21.83 15.58
CA THR A 80 -0.91 -23.30 15.68
C THR A 80 0.39 -23.78 15.07
N GLY A 81 1.23 -22.87 14.56
CA GLY A 81 2.56 -23.19 14.04
C GLY A 81 3.58 -23.45 15.16
N PRO A 82 4.83 -23.78 14.77
CA PRO A 82 5.91 -24.04 15.71
C PRO A 82 6.09 -22.91 16.73
N ASN A 83 6.29 -23.27 18.00
CA ASN A 83 6.43 -22.31 19.11
C ASN A 83 5.25 -21.33 19.26
N ASN A 84 4.05 -21.71 18.80
CA ASN A 84 2.84 -20.86 18.74
C ASN A 84 2.95 -19.68 17.77
N LYS A 85 3.82 -19.75 16.76
CA LYS A 85 3.86 -18.81 15.62
C LYS A 85 2.57 -18.96 14.80
N LEU A 86 2.06 -17.85 14.24
CA LEU A 86 0.97 -17.90 13.27
C LEU A 86 1.45 -18.67 12.03
N THR A 87 0.65 -19.62 11.57
CA THR A 87 0.82 -20.19 10.23
C THR A 87 0.56 -19.09 9.19
N TYR A 88 0.96 -19.34 7.94
CA TYR A 88 0.75 -18.38 6.87
C TYR A 88 -0.74 -17.98 6.73
N GLY A 89 -1.64 -18.97 6.72
CA GLY A 89 -3.08 -18.73 6.71
C GLY A 89 -3.58 -17.91 7.90
N GLN A 90 -3.15 -18.27 9.12
CA GLN A 90 -3.52 -17.53 10.33
C GLN A 90 -3.03 -16.09 10.30
N PHE A 91 -1.83 -15.86 9.77
CA PHE A 91 -1.29 -14.53 9.56
C PHE A 91 -2.13 -13.74 8.55
N GLN A 92 -2.52 -14.34 7.41
CA GLN A 92 -3.35 -13.66 6.41
C GLN A 92 -4.72 -13.28 6.96
N ALA A 93 -5.36 -14.17 7.73
CA ALA A 93 -6.61 -13.86 8.44
C ALA A 93 -6.41 -12.72 9.44
N ARG A 94 -5.30 -12.74 10.19
CA ARG A 94 -4.98 -11.73 11.20
C ARG A 94 -4.80 -10.32 10.61
N VAL A 95 -4.11 -10.19 9.47
CA VAL A 95 -3.89 -8.90 8.80
C VAL A 95 -5.13 -8.44 8.01
N GLU A 96 -6.09 -9.33 7.74
CA GLU A 96 -7.44 -8.98 7.29
C GLU A 96 -8.31 -8.41 8.44
N GLY A 97 -7.86 -8.50 9.69
CA GLY A 97 -8.64 -8.09 10.86
C GLY A 97 -9.57 -9.18 11.39
N LEU A 98 -9.44 -10.42 10.91
CA LEU A 98 -10.26 -11.54 11.37
C LEU A 98 -9.72 -12.13 12.68
N GLU A 99 -10.63 -12.44 13.59
CA GLU A 99 -10.32 -13.12 14.84
C GLU A 99 -10.39 -14.65 14.63
N TRP A 100 -9.23 -15.30 14.46
CA TRP A 100 -9.14 -16.74 14.19
C TRP A 100 -10.01 -17.60 15.12
N ALA A 101 -10.03 -17.30 16.41
CA ALA A 101 -10.82 -18.05 17.39
C ALA A 101 -12.34 -18.01 17.12
N LYS A 102 -12.84 -16.93 16.51
CA LYS A 102 -14.26 -16.70 16.20
C LYS A 102 -14.65 -17.13 14.78
N MET A 103 -13.69 -17.51 13.95
CA MET A 103 -13.97 -17.97 12.58
C MET A 103 -14.68 -19.33 12.58
N LEU A 104 -15.64 -19.48 11.67
CA LEU A 104 -16.32 -20.75 11.41
C LEU A 104 -15.32 -21.78 10.87
N PRO A 105 -15.49 -23.09 11.13
CA PRO A 105 -14.58 -24.14 10.66
C PRO A 105 -14.33 -24.12 9.15
N GLU A 106 -15.37 -23.91 8.35
CA GLU A 106 -15.31 -23.82 6.89
C GLU A 106 -14.48 -22.63 6.41
N ASP A 107 -14.49 -21.51 7.14
CA ASP A 107 -13.66 -20.36 6.83
C ASP A 107 -12.22 -20.59 7.26
N LYS A 108 -11.98 -21.22 8.42
CA LYS A 108 -10.62 -21.62 8.83
C LYS A 108 -9.98 -22.54 7.80
N ALA A 109 -10.72 -23.53 7.30
CA ALA A 109 -10.25 -24.48 6.31
C ALA A 109 -9.71 -23.80 5.04
N LYS A 110 -10.35 -22.70 4.59
CA LYS A 110 -9.87 -21.91 3.44
C LYS A 110 -8.49 -21.30 3.70
N TYR A 111 -8.26 -20.74 4.89
CA TYR A 111 -6.98 -20.15 5.24
C TYR A 111 -5.91 -21.21 5.54
N GLU A 112 -6.28 -22.35 6.11
CA GLU A 112 -5.35 -23.46 6.39
C GLU A 112 -4.72 -24.05 5.13
N GLN A 113 -5.40 -23.93 3.97
CA GLN A 113 -4.87 -24.33 2.67
C GLN A 113 -3.78 -23.39 2.14
N LEU A 114 -3.67 -22.17 2.67
CA LEU A 114 -2.68 -21.21 2.23
C LEU A 114 -1.27 -21.64 2.66
N LYS A 115 -0.37 -21.70 1.67
CA LYS A 115 1.05 -21.97 1.86
C LYS A 115 1.88 -20.71 1.64
N ALA A 116 2.87 -20.49 2.49
CA ALA A 116 3.82 -19.41 2.33
C ALA A 116 4.71 -19.64 1.09
N PRO A 117 5.25 -18.57 0.47
CA PRO A 117 6.21 -18.77 -0.61
C PRO A 117 7.41 -19.58 -0.12
N TRP A 118 7.85 -20.54 -0.93
CA TRP A 118 9.01 -21.41 -0.65
C TRP A 118 8.87 -22.22 0.64
N SER A 119 7.66 -22.71 0.93
CA SER A 119 7.37 -23.54 2.11
C SER A 119 7.41 -25.05 1.87
N ASP A 120 7.39 -25.50 0.61
CA ASP A 120 7.46 -26.93 0.29
C ASP A 120 8.89 -27.50 0.49
N VAL A 121 9.03 -28.83 0.43
CA VAL A 121 10.28 -29.57 0.73
C VAL A 121 11.46 -29.13 -0.13
N ASP A 122 11.19 -28.72 -1.38
CA ASP A 122 12.21 -28.22 -2.30
C ASP A 122 12.61 -26.76 -2.04
N GLY A 123 11.89 -26.08 -1.14
CA GLY A 123 12.09 -24.66 -0.79
C GLY A 123 11.86 -23.71 -1.96
N LYS A 124 11.11 -24.12 -2.99
CA LYS A 124 10.88 -23.31 -4.21
C LYS A 124 9.41 -23.13 -4.52
N THR A 125 8.55 -24.04 -4.08
CA THR A 125 7.10 -23.91 -4.23
C THR A 125 6.38 -23.71 -2.89
N PRO A 126 5.21 -23.08 -2.89
CA PRO A 126 4.69 -22.23 -3.98
C PRO A 126 5.59 -21.01 -4.26
N THR A 127 5.55 -20.49 -5.47
CA THR A 127 6.23 -19.24 -5.84
C THR A 127 5.48 -18.02 -5.30
N THR A 128 6.11 -16.85 -5.29
CA THR A 128 5.48 -15.56 -4.97
C THR A 128 4.23 -15.31 -5.83
N TYR A 129 4.30 -15.61 -7.13
CA TYR A 129 3.18 -15.47 -8.07
C TYR A 129 2.02 -16.41 -7.75
N GLN A 130 2.30 -17.69 -7.46
CA GLN A 130 1.28 -18.66 -7.08
C GLN A 130 0.58 -18.26 -5.78
N CYS A 131 1.36 -17.78 -4.79
CA CYS A 131 0.79 -17.23 -3.57
C CYS A 131 -0.07 -15.98 -3.84
N ALA A 132 0.38 -15.09 -4.74
CA ALA A 132 -0.36 -13.89 -5.08
C ALA A 132 -1.69 -14.21 -5.77
N ASP A 133 -1.72 -15.19 -6.68
CA ASP A 133 -2.95 -15.67 -7.33
C ASP A 133 -3.92 -16.26 -6.31
N GLN A 134 -3.44 -17.09 -5.37
CA GLN A 134 -4.28 -17.63 -4.30
C GLN A 134 -4.90 -16.52 -3.43
N LEU A 135 -4.12 -15.50 -3.06
CA LEU A 135 -4.65 -14.36 -2.32
C LEU A 135 -5.66 -13.55 -3.15
N MET A 136 -5.45 -13.42 -4.46
CA MET A 136 -6.39 -12.78 -5.37
C MET A 136 -7.72 -13.53 -5.45
N GLU A 137 -7.69 -14.85 -5.60
CA GLU A 137 -8.87 -15.73 -5.65
C GLU A 137 -9.67 -15.68 -4.34
N MET A 138 -8.98 -15.57 -3.20
CA MET A 138 -9.61 -15.42 -1.88
C MET A 138 -10.12 -14.01 -1.59
N GLY A 139 -9.89 -13.03 -2.48
CA GLY A 139 -10.25 -11.63 -2.24
C GLY A 139 -9.36 -10.92 -1.21
N LEU A 140 -8.22 -11.50 -0.85
CA LEU A 140 -7.19 -10.95 0.05
C LEU A 140 -6.21 -10.06 -0.70
N ASN A 141 -6.76 -9.15 -1.51
CA ASN A 141 -6.03 -8.31 -2.45
C ASN A 141 -6.40 -6.82 -2.30
N LYS A 142 -7.04 -6.47 -1.19
CA LYS A 142 -7.30 -5.08 -0.81
C LYS A 142 -6.11 -4.54 -0.02
N GLN A 143 -5.94 -3.22 -0.10
CA GLN A 143 -4.96 -2.50 0.73
C GLN A 143 -5.14 -2.90 2.20
N LEU A 144 -4.02 -3.14 2.88
CA LEU A 144 -4.00 -3.46 4.31
C LEU A 144 -4.64 -2.34 5.12
N LYS A 145 -5.72 -2.67 5.84
CA LYS A 145 -6.34 -1.77 6.82
C LYS A 145 -5.58 -1.88 8.14
N VAL A 146 -4.43 -1.23 8.22
CA VAL A 146 -3.53 -1.30 9.39
C VAL A 146 -4.24 -1.02 10.71
N THR A 147 -5.20 -0.09 10.74
CA THR A 147 -5.98 0.24 11.94
C THR A 147 -6.81 -0.92 12.49
N GLU A 148 -7.18 -1.91 11.66
CA GLU A 148 -7.92 -3.11 12.09
C GLU A 148 -7.04 -4.05 12.91
N PHE A 149 -5.73 -4.01 12.69
CA PHE A 149 -4.79 -4.92 13.35
C PHE A 149 -3.70 -4.26 14.19
N ASP A 150 -3.57 -2.93 14.12
CA ASP A 150 -2.78 -2.06 14.99
C ASP A 150 -3.61 -0.80 15.27
N THR A 151 -4.47 -0.89 16.27
CA THR A 151 -5.38 0.20 16.67
C THR A 151 -4.65 1.39 17.28
N THR A 152 -3.33 1.28 17.54
CA THR A 152 -2.56 2.46 17.93
C THR A 152 -2.41 3.42 16.77
N LEU A 153 -2.44 2.93 15.52
CA LEU A 153 -2.21 3.72 14.32
C LEU A 153 -3.49 4.36 13.77
N ASP A 154 -4.39 4.84 14.64
CA ASP A 154 -5.57 5.62 14.23
C ASP A 154 -5.17 6.75 13.27
N ASN A 155 -5.86 6.83 12.13
CA ASN A 155 -5.65 7.84 11.08
C ASN A 155 -5.67 9.28 11.63
N LYS A 156 -6.43 9.54 12.70
CA LYS A 156 -6.44 10.86 13.34
C LYS A 156 -5.06 11.28 13.84
N ARG A 157 -4.19 10.35 14.27
CA ARG A 157 -2.83 10.66 14.74
C ARG A 157 -1.93 11.23 13.65
N PHE A 158 -2.29 11.07 12.39
CA PHE A 158 -1.55 11.58 11.24
C PHE A 158 -2.08 12.93 10.75
N SER A 159 -2.98 13.57 11.50
CA SER A 159 -3.52 14.88 11.18
C SER A 159 -2.85 15.99 11.99
N ALA A 160 -2.65 17.16 11.37
CA ALA A 160 -2.04 18.33 12.00
C ALA A 160 -2.86 18.86 13.21
N ASP A 161 -4.17 18.63 13.21
CA ASP A 161 -5.10 19.06 14.26
C ASP A 161 -5.21 18.06 15.43
N TYR A 162 -4.49 16.93 15.38
CA TYR A 162 -4.59 15.90 16.40
C TYR A 162 -4.09 16.37 17.75
N LYS A 163 -4.98 16.33 18.74
CA LYS A 163 -4.66 16.59 20.14
C LYS A 163 -4.92 15.32 20.96
N PRO A 164 -3.87 14.70 21.54
CA PRO A 164 -4.06 13.50 22.34
C PRO A 164 -4.91 13.86 23.58
N LYS A 165 -5.87 13.00 23.90
CA LYS A 165 -6.54 13.04 25.21
C LYS A 165 -5.52 12.64 26.30
N ARG A 166 -5.76 13.00 27.57
CA ARG A 166 -4.91 12.59 28.70
C ARG A 166 -4.73 11.06 28.70
N GLY A 167 -3.49 10.58 28.57
CA GLY A 167 -3.15 9.15 28.48
C GLY A 167 -3.37 8.50 27.11
N GLY A 168 -3.71 9.28 26.07
CA GLY A 168 -3.81 8.81 24.68
C GLY A 168 -2.47 8.72 23.97
N ASN A 169 -2.45 8.05 22.82
CA ASN A 169 -1.25 7.92 22.00
C ASN A 169 -0.82 9.30 21.44
N PRO A 170 0.49 9.59 21.34
CA PRO A 170 0.99 10.86 20.82
C PRO A 170 0.67 11.04 19.33
N SER A 171 0.72 12.28 18.84
CA SER A 171 0.64 12.55 17.39
C SER A 171 1.75 11.82 16.63
N LEU A 172 1.44 11.37 15.42
CA LEU A 172 2.37 10.84 14.41
C LEU A 172 2.45 11.74 13.17
N TYR A 173 1.77 12.89 13.19
CA TYR A 173 1.84 13.88 12.12
C TYR A 173 3.28 14.39 11.97
N ASN A 174 3.77 14.41 10.74
CA ASN A 174 5.04 15.01 10.36
C ASN A 174 4.77 16.16 9.38
N LYS A 175 5.15 17.39 9.76
CA LYS A 175 4.99 18.57 8.89
C LYS A 175 5.78 18.46 7.58
N ASP A 176 6.91 17.74 7.59
CA ASP A 176 7.79 17.54 6.43
C ASP A 176 7.33 16.34 5.58
N ASP A 177 6.33 15.59 6.05
CA ASP A 177 5.71 14.48 5.34
C ASP A 177 4.20 14.38 5.70
N PRO A 178 3.39 15.38 5.32
CA PRO A 178 2.01 15.50 5.78
C PRO A 178 1.08 14.44 5.20
N PHE A 179 1.51 13.70 4.18
CA PHE A 179 0.77 12.61 3.56
C PHE A 179 1.11 11.25 4.15
N ASN A 180 1.97 11.20 5.18
CA ASN A 180 2.22 9.98 5.91
C ASN A 180 0.91 9.48 6.54
N SER A 181 0.66 8.18 6.44
CA SER A 181 -0.57 7.53 6.89
C SER A 181 -0.23 6.36 7.80
N ALA A 182 -1.24 5.80 8.46
CA ALA A 182 -1.12 4.56 9.23
C ALA A 182 -0.48 3.44 8.39
N TYR A 183 -0.87 3.35 7.12
CA TYR A 183 -0.37 2.36 6.17
C TYR A 183 1.12 2.53 5.87
N SER A 184 1.54 3.72 5.44
CA SER A 184 2.96 3.98 5.12
C SER A 184 3.84 3.89 6.35
N TYR A 185 3.40 4.46 7.48
CA TYR A 185 4.12 4.38 8.75
C TYR A 185 4.35 2.94 9.20
N PHE A 186 3.32 2.09 9.17
CA PHE A 186 3.45 0.69 9.55
C PHE A 186 4.41 -0.07 8.62
N SER A 187 4.25 0.12 7.31
CA SER A 187 5.06 -0.56 6.30
C SER A 187 6.54 -0.17 6.44
N GLU A 188 6.83 1.12 6.67
CA GLU A 188 8.19 1.63 6.90
C GLU A 188 8.76 1.17 8.23
N ARG A 189 7.96 1.10 9.29
CA ARG A 189 8.38 0.58 10.61
C ARG A 189 8.80 -0.89 10.51
N VAL A 190 7.97 -1.72 9.87
CA VAL A 190 8.28 -3.14 9.67
C VAL A 190 9.52 -3.33 8.80
N GLU A 191 9.61 -2.56 7.71
CA GLU A 191 10.78 -2.63 6.83
C GLU A 191 12.05 -2.18 7.56
N LYS A 192 12.00 -1.08 8.32
CA LYS A 192 13.12 -0.62 9.15
C LYS A 192 13.57 -1.72 10.11
N GLN A 193 12.67 -2.37 10.82
CA GLN A 193 13.03 -3.46 11.74
C GLN A 193 13.78 -4.59 11.04
N PHE A 194 13.34 -4.96 9.82
CA PHE A 194 14.04 -5.98 9.03
C PHE A 194 15.42 -5.51 8.55
N GLN A 195 15.55 -4.25 8.13
CA GLN A 195 16.84 -3.67 7.76
C GLN A 195 17.79 -3.57 8.96
N ASP A 196 17.27 -3.28 10.16
CA ASP A 196 18.06 -3.28 11.38
C ASP A 196 18.61 -4.70 11.67
N PHE A 197 17.82 -5.77 11.46
CA PHE A 197 18.33 -7.15 11.54
C PHE A 197 19.43 -7.44 10.52
N ARG A 198 19.24 -7.00 9.27
CA ARG A 198 20.27 -7.13 8.21
C ARG A 198 21.57 -6.41 8.56
N SER A 199 21.48 -5.21 9.13
CA SER A 199 22.65 -4.38 9.46
C SER A 199 23.54 -4.97 10.56
N LYS A 200 22.98 -5.85 11.40
CA LYS A 200 23.70 -6.49 12.52
C LYS A 200 24.59 -7.67 12.06
N ASP A 201 24.29 -8.24 10.89
CA ASP A 201 25.01 -9.40 10.30
C ASP A 201 25.26 -10.55 11.30
N ASP A 202 24.26 -10.89 12.11
CA ASP A 202 24.37 -11.99 13.08
C ASP A 202 24.46 -13.34 12.35
N PRO A 203 25.58 -14.09 12.48
CA PRO A 203 25.77 -15.36 11.79
C PRO A 203 24.69 -16.40 12.10
N LYS A 204 24.08 -16.33 13.30
CA LYS A 204 23.00 -17.25 13.72
C LYS A 204 21.78 -17.14 12.83
N PHE A 205 21.47 -15.95 12.33
CA PHE A 205 20.24 -15.66 11.59
C PHE A 205 20.47 -15.36 10.10
N LYS A 206 21.73 -15.37 9.66
CA LYS A 206 22.15 -15.01 8.31
C LYS A 206 21.35 -15.73 7.22
N ALA A 207 21.19 -17.05 7.31
CA ALA A 207 20.45 -17.83 6.31
C ALA A 207 18.97 -17.41 6.19
N VAL A 208 18.29 -17.17 7.31
CA VAL A 208 16.89 -16.70 7.34
C VAL A 208 16.78 -15.29 6.75
N ILE A 209 17.71 -14.41 7.12
CA ILE A 209 17.74 -13.03 6.66
C ILE A 209 18.00 -12.97 5.14
N GLU A 210 18.96 -13.75 4.63
CA GLU A 210 19.27 -13.83 3.20
C GLU A 210 18.11 -14.38 2.39
N LYS A 211 17.48 -15.48 2.85
CA LYS A 211 16.28 -16.05 2.23
C LYS A 211 15.17 -15.01 2.13
N ASN A 212 14.82 -14.38 3.25
CA ASN A 212 13.71 -13.43 3.31
C ASN A 212 14.03 -12.06 2.67
N ASN A 213 15.31 -11.69 2.55
CA ASN A 213 15.71 -10.52 1.77
C ASN A 213 15.56 -10.79 0.27
N LYS A 214 15.96 -11.98 -0.20
CA LYS A 214 15.79 -12.38 -1.60
C LYS A 214 14.31 -12.39 -2.00
N LEU A 215 13.47 -13.05 -1.22
CA LEU A 215 12.00 -13.05 -1.41
C LEU A 215 11.42 -11.63 -1.33
N GLY A 216 11.81 -10.88 -0.29
CA GLY A 216 11.34 -9.51 -0.10
C GLY A 216 11.69 -8.59 -1.27
N LYS A 217 12.90 -8.71 -1.82
CA LYS A 217 13.34 -7.95 -2.98
C LYS A 217 12.47 -8.23 -4.21
N GLU A 218 12.22 -9.51 -4.52
CA GLU A 218 11.35 -9.90 -5.64
C GLU A 218 9.93 -9.32 -5.51
N LEU A 219 9.36 -9.38 -4.30
CA LEU A 219 8.06 -8.79 -3.99
C LEU A 219 8.07 -7.27 -4.11
N LEU A 220 9.12 -6.60 -3.62
CA LEU A 220 9.29 -5.15 -3.74
C LEU A 220 9.42 -4.71 -5.21
N GLU A 221 10.16 -5.46 -6.04
CA GLU A 221 10.25 -5.21 -7.49
C GLU A 221 8.88 -5.33 -8.15
N SER A 222 8.10 -6.35 -7.78
CA SER A 222 6.73 -6.53 -8.28
C SER A 222 5.80 -5.39 -7.85
N ILE A 223 5.79 -5.04 -6.56
CA ILE A 223 4.96 -3.97 -5.99
C ILE A 223 5.28 -2.62 -6.65
N THR A 224 6.56 -2.27 -6.75
CA THR A 224 6.99 -0.98 -7.32
C THR A 224 6.69 -0.89 -8.81
N THR A 225 6.89 -1.97 -9.57
CA THR A 225 6.54 -2.05 -10.99
C THR A 225 5.04 -1.89 -11.21
N LEU A 226 4.23 -2.66 -10.47
CA LEU A 226 2.77 -2.58 -10.54
C LEU A 226 2.25 -1.18 -10.19
N ARG A 227 2.84 -0.52 -9.19
CA ARG A 227 2.47 0.85 -8.82
C ARG A 227 2.90 1.88 -9.88
N ALA A 228 4.01 1.68 -10.56
CA ALA A 228 4.42 2.52 -11.68
C ALA A 228 3.49 2.36 -12.90
N GLU A 229 3.04 1.14 -13.19
CA GLU A 229 2.04 0.88 -14.23
C GLU A 229 0.68 1.51 -13.89
N ASP A 230 0.26 1.43 -12.63
CA ASP A 230 -0.96 2.08 -12.14
C ASP A 230 -0.86 3.62 -12.20
N LYS A 231 0.31 4.18 -11.87
CA LYS A 231 0.62 5.62 -12.03
C LYS A 231 0.36 6.08 -13.47
N LEU A 232 0.75 5.28 -14.47
CA LEU A 232 0.51 5.60 -15.88
C LEU A 232 -0.97 5.50 -16.27
N ASN A 233 -1.71 4.51 -15.77
CA ASN A 233 -3.17 4.46 -15.96
C ASN A 233 -3.86 5.69 -15.36
N HIS A 234 -3.41 6.14 -14.19
CA HIS A 234 -3.93 7.34 -13.54
C HIS A 234 -3.59 8.60 -14.33
N MET A 235 -2.34 8.72 -14.77
CA MET A 235 -1.87 9.79 -15.64
C MET A 235 -2.71 9.86 -16.91
N TYR A 236 -2.93 8.74 -17.60
CA TYR A 236 -3.71 8.69 -18.84
C TYR A 236 -5.09 9.32 -18.67
N LYS A 237 -5.77 9.04 -17.55
CA LYS A 237 -7.07 9.64 -17.22
C LYS A 237 -6.94 11.13 -16.95
N GLN A 238 -5.97 11.55 -16.13
CA GLN A 238 -5.75 12.97 -15.84
C GLN A 238 -5.35 13.80 -17.05
N LEU A 239 -4.65 13.24 -18.03
CA LEU A 239 -4.37 13.94 -19.28
C LEU A 239 -5.67 14.29 -20.01
N GLN A 240 -6.68 13.43 -19.97
CA GLN A 240 -7.96 13.61 -20.67
C GLN A 240 -8.99 14.40 -19.86
N ASP A 241 -9.00 14.23 -18.53
CA ASP A 241 -10.03 14.80 -17.65
C ASP A 241 -10.02 16.34 -17.76
N GLY A 242 -11.20 16.94 -17.78
CA GLY A 242 -11.38 18.39 -17.81
C GLY A 242 -11.11 19.05 -16.45
N VAL A 243 -10.98 20.38 -16.44
CA VAL A 243 -10.62 21.18 -15.24
C VAL A 243 -11.70 21.16 -14.16
N ALA A 244 -12.96 20.88 -14.52
CA ALA A 244 -14.12 21.03 -13.63
C ALA A 244 -14.19 19.99 -12.49
N ASP A 245 -13.36 18.95 -12.50
CA ASP A 245 -13.29 18.00 -11.39
C ASP A 245 -12.28 18.50 -10.33
N GLU A 246 -12.77 19.15 -9.27
CA GLU A 246 -11.94 19.59 -8.14
C GLU A 246 -11.16 18.43 -7.49
N LYS A 247 -11.65 17.18 -7.61
CA LYS A 247 -11.01 15.99 -7.07
C LYS A 247 -9.97 15.40 -8.04
N ARG A 248 -10.08 15.71 -9.35
CA ARG A 248 -9.21 15.22 -10.42
C ARG A 248 -8.96 16.32 -11.44
N LYS A 249 -8.14 17.28 -11.03
CA LYS A 249 -7.67 18.40 -11.85
C LYS A 249 -6.89 17.90 -13.08
N GLY A 250 -7.59 17.65 -14.18
CA GLY A 250 -6.99 17.15 -15.42
C GLY A 250 -6.54 18.23 -16.40
N LEU A 251 -5.81 17.80 -17.43
CA LEU A 251 -5.22 18.67 -18.45
C LEU A 251 -6.12 18.90 -19.67
N GLY A 252 -7.17 18.12 -19.88
CA GLY A 252 -8.09 18.29 -21.02
C GLY A 252 -7.45 18.05 -22.39
N ILE A 253 -6.32 17.33 -22.45
CA ILE A 253 -5.59 17.03 -23.68
C ILE A 253 -6.45 16.08 -24.53
N PRO A 254 -6.76 16.44 -25.80
CA PRO A 254 -7.51 15.58 -26.70
C PRO A 254 -6.84 14.23 -26.92
N LYS A 255 -7.63 13.16 -27.00
CA LYS A 255 -7.13 11.78 -27.15
C LYS A 255 -6.21 11.59 -28.35
N ASP A 256 -6.46 12.27 -29.46
CA ASP A 256 -5.64 12.21 -30.68
C ASP A 256 -4.24 12.84 -30.52
N LYS A 257 -4.01 13.61 -29.44
CA LYS A 257 -2.69 14.15 -29.09
C LYS A 257 -1.91 13.24 -28.14
N ILE A 258 -2.58 12.29 -27.49
CA ILE A 258 -1.96 11.39 -26.51
C ILE A 258 -1.34 10.20 -27.23
N VAL A 259 -0.02 10.10 -27.17
CA VAL A 259 0.73 8.96 -27.71
C VAL A 259 0.78 7.87 -26.65
N VAL A 260 -0.04 6.84 -26.85
CA VAL A 260 -0.22 5.74 -25.89
C VAL A 260 -0.25 4.40 -26.61
N GLU A 261 0.50 3.44 -26.08
CA GLU A 261 0.28 2.02 -26.37
C GLU A 261 -0.82 1.52 -25.42
N SER A 262 -2.03 1.39 -25.97
CA SER A 262 -3.18 0.88 -25.22
C SER A 262 -3.03 -0.63 -24.98
N ASN A 263 -3.30 -1.08 -23.76
CA ASN A 263 -3.20 -2.48 -23.35
C ASN A 263 -1.78 -3.06 -23.45
N ALA A 264 -0.76 -2.25 -23.13
CA ALA A 264 0.60 -2.75 -22.99
C ALA A 264 0.63 -3.87 -21.92
N PRO A 265 1.28 -5.01 -22.17
CA PRO A 265 1.35 -6.09 -21.20
C PRO A 265 2.11 -5.64 -19.95
N SER A 266 1.61 -6.03 -18.77
CA SER A 266 2.33 -5.78 -17.51
C SER A 266 3.68 -6.50 -17.51
N LYS A 267 4.66 -5.90 -16.85
CA LYS A 267 5.98 -6.49 -16.62
C LYS A 267 5.99 -7.49 -15.47
N VAL A 268 4.90 -7.55 -14.70
CA VAL A 268 4.73 -8.51 -13.61
C VAL A 268 3.79 -9.62 -14.06
N GLN A 269 4.17 -10.86 -13.81
CA GLN A 269 3.34 -12.01 -14.14
C GLN A 269 1.95 -11.87 -13.49
N ASN A 270 0.90 -12.17 -14.27
CA ASN A 270 -0.51 -11.99 -13.93
C ASN A 270 -0.95 -10.53 -13.69
N GLY A 271 -0.06 -9.57 -13.94
CA GLY A 271 -0.38 -8.15 -13.94
C GLY A 271 -1.36 -7.80 -15.06
N LYS A 272 -2.26 -6.86 -14.79
CA LYS A 272 -3.22 -6.38 -15.79
C LYS A 272 -2.52 -5.49 -16.81
N PRO A 273 -2.92 -5.54 -18.10
CA PRO A 273 -2.45 -4.57 -19.08
C PRO A 273 -2.68 -3.12 -18.64
N TYR A 274 -1.79 -2.23 -19.05
CA TYR A 274 -1.83 -0.81 -18.68
C TYR A 274 -1.68 0.11 -19.89
N GLN A 275 -1.85 1.41 -19.66
CA GLN A 275 -1.67 2.46 -20.66
C GLN A 275 -0.21 2.92 -20.62
N ASN A 276 0.59 2.53 -21.62
CA ASN A 276 1.98 2.94 -21.70
C ASN A 276 2.09 4.24 -22.49
N ILE A 277 2.19 5.36 -21.78
CA ILE A 277 2.16 6.71 -22.35
C ILE A 277 3.58 7.16 -22.70
N ASN A 278 3.78 7.63 -23.94
CA ASN A 278 4.96 8.42 -24.26
C ASN A 278 4.71 9.86 -23.81
N ILE A 279 5.11 10.18 -22.57
CA ILE A 279 4.89 11.49 -21.95
C ILE A 279 5.52 12.59 -22.80
N ALA A 280 6.80 12.47 -23.17
CA ALA A 280 7.51 13.50 -23.91
C ALA A 280 6.83 13.84 -25.24
N GLN A 281 6.49 12.82 -26.05
CA GLN A 281 5.81 13.03 -27.32
C GLN A 281 4.38 13.57 -27.13
N THR A 282 3.66 13.07 -26.12
CA THR A 282 2.30 13.57 -25.81
C THR A 282 2.34 15.06 -25.48
N MET A 283 3.30 15.50 -24.67
CA MET A 283 3.43 16.92 -24.31
C MET A 283 3.87 17.77 -25.49
N ALA A 284 4.77 17.27 -26.35
CA ALA A 284 5.15 17.95 -27.59
C ALA A 284 3.95 18.13 -28.53
N ASN A 285 3.14 17.09 -28.72
CA ASN A 285 1.93 17.13 -29.55
C ASN A 285 0.89 18.10 -28.99
N ALA A 286 0.65 18.06 -27.67
CA ALA A 286 -0.28 18.96 -26.99
C ALA A 286 0.16 20.43 -27.09
N TRP A 287 1.47 20.70 -26.99
CA TRP A 287 2.02 22.05 -27.09
C TRP A 287 2.04 22.61 -28.51
N ALA A 288 2.16 21.73 -29.51
CA ALA A 288 2.12 22.11 -30.92
C ALA A 288 0.71 22.50 -31.38
N ASP A 289 -0.33 21.95 -30.74
CA ASP A 289 -1.73 22.27 -31.02
C ASP A 289 -2.12 23.63 -30.39
N THR A 290 -2.47 24.62 -31.22
CA THR A 290 -2.73 26.00 -30.75
C THR A 290 -3.80 26.05 -29.67
N LYS A 291 -4.93 25.36 -29.86
CA LYS A 291 -6.06 25.39 -28.92
C LYS A 291 -5.68 24.72 -27.59
N THR A 292 -5.09 23.53 -27.65
CA THR A 292 -4.64 22.81 -26.46
C THR A 292 -3.57 23.61 -25.71
N ARG A 293 -2.63 24.24 -26.43
CA ARG A 293 -1.61 25.11 -25.83
C ARG A 293 -2.22 26.29 -25.09
N GLU A 294 -3.20 26.99 -25.67
CA GLU A 294 -3.88 28.12 -25.02
C GLU A 294 -4.58 27.68 -23.72
N GLU A 295 -5.24 26.52 -23.72
CA GLU A 295 -5.87 25.94 -22.53
C GLU A 295 -4.84 25.55 -21.45
N LEU A 296 -3.67 25.06 -21.83
CA LEU A 296 -2.59 24.71 -20.90
C LEU A 296 -1.88 25.96 -20.35
N GLN A 297 -1.70 26.99 -21.17
CA GLN A 297 -1.18 28.29 -20.72
C GLN A 297 -2.10 28.96 -19.71
N ALA A 298 -3.43 28.83 -19.88
CA ALA A 298 -4.41 29.30 -18.90
C ALA A 298 -4.29 28.57 -17.55
N LYS A 299 -3.69 27.36 -17.52
CA LYS A 299 -3.37 26.59 -16.30
C LYS A 299 -1.96 26.89 -15.76
N GLY A 300 -1.23 27.81 -16.38
CA GLY A 300 0.08 28.28 -15.92
C GLY A 300 1.29 27.54 -16.52
N PHE A 301 1.09 26.58 -17.42
CA PHE A 301 2.20 25.92 -18.12
C PHE A 301 2.84 26.87 -19.15
N LYS A 302 4.18 26.89 -19.25
CA LYS A 302 4.89 27.84 -20.14
C LYS A 302 5.52 27.19 -21.36
N ASN A 303 5.77 25.88 -21.31
CA ASN A 303 6.37 25.09 -22.39
C ASN A 303 6.06 23.59 -22.21
N ALA A 304 6.48 22.77 -23.18
CA ALA A 304 6.32 21.32 -23.14
C ALA A 304 7.13 20.64 -22.02
N ASP A 305 8.27 21.22 -21.62
CA ASP A 305 9.11 20.66 -20.55
C ASP A 305 8.42 20.81 -19.19
N ASP A 306 7.73 21.93 -18.93
CA ASP A 306 6.93 22.13 -17.73
C ASP A 306 5.84 21.04 -17.60
N LEU A 307 5.19 20.69 -18.72
CA LEU A 307 4.18 19.63 -18.77
C LEU A 307 4.79 18.24 -18.55
N ALA A 308 5.95 17.97 -19.15
CA ALA A 308 6.66 16.71 -18.97
C ALA A 308 7.11 16.55 -17.50
N ASN A 309 7.64 17.62 -16.91
CA ASN A 309 8.02 17.66 -15.49
C ASN A 309 6.81 17.43 -14.59
N TRP A 310 5.68 18.09 -14.86
CA TRP A 310 4.43 17.84 -14.16
C TRP A 310 4.04 16.35 -14.23
N ALA A 311 4.01 15.74 -15.41
CA ALA A 311 3.64 14.33 -15.54
C ALA A 311 4.63 13.39 -14.82
N ASN A 312 5.93 13.68 -14.89
CA ASN A 312 6.96 12.89 -14.23
C ASN A 312 6.85 12.98 -12.70
N ASP A 313 6.52 14.16 -12.18
CA ASP A 313 6.40 14.46 -10.75
C ASP A 313 4.96 14.29 -10.18
N LEU A 314 4.10 13.51 -10.85
CA LEU A 314 2.73 13.22 -10.38
C LEU A 314 2.63 12.97 -8.88
N GLY A 315 1.94 13.88 -8.20
CA GLY A 315 1.65 13.81 -6.76
C GLY A 315 2.80 14.16 -5.84
N ASN A 316 3.96 14.57 -6.35
CA ASN A 316 5.10 14.94 -5.51
C ASN A 316 4.86 16.30 -4.84
N PRO A 317 4.71 16.37 -3.49
CA PRO A 317 4.45 17.62 -2.80
C PRO A 317 5.67 18.55 -2.72
N ASP A 318 6.87 18.03 -2.95
CA ASP A 318 8.13 18.80 -2.88
C ASP A 318 8.39 19.62 -4.15
N LYS A 319 7.52 19.48 -5.16
CA LYS A 319 7.68 20.12 -6.47
C LYS A 319 6.65 21.22 -6.64
N THR A 320 7.12 22.45 -6.86
CA THR A 320 6.26 23.55 -7.29
C THR A 320 5.80 23.29 -8.72
N GLN A 321 4.49 23.23 -8.92
CA GLN A 321 3.88 22.97 -10.21
C GLN A 321 2.87 24.08 -10.54
N PRO A 322 2.64 24.40 -11.83
CA PRO A 322 1.61 25.36 -12.23
C PRO A 322 0.21 25.01 -11.71
N GLN A 323 -0.09 23.71 -11.63
CA GLN A 323 -1.34 23.17 -11.12
C GLN A 323 -1.04 22.21 -9.96
N ASP A 324 -1.55 22.53 -8.77
CA ASP A 324 -1.38 21.66 -7.60
C ASP A 324 -2.11 20.32 -7.78
N TRP A 325 -1.51 19.29 -7.21
CA TRP A 325 -2.01 17.92 -7.23
C TRP A 325 -3.18 17.76 -6.27
N SER A 326 -4.12 16.88 -6.60
CA SER A 326 -5.14 16.47 -5.63
C SER A 326 -4.51 15.69 -4.47
N GLU A 327 -5.19 15.68 -3.32
CA GLU A 327 -4.81 14.85 -2.15
C GLU A 327 -4.64 13.37 -2.51
N LEU A 328 -5.43 12.89 -3.47
CA LEU A 328 -5.32 11.52 -3.99
C LEU A 328 -3.96 11.29 -4.65
N ASN A 329 -3.52 12.18 -5.53
CA ASN A 329 -2.20 12.09 -6.17
C ASN A 329 -1.07 12.08 -5.14
N LYS A 330 -1.15 12.97 -4.14
CA LYS A 330 -0.15 13.08 -3.07
C LYS A 330 -0.09 11.80 -2.22
N SER A 331 -1.24 11.21 -1.91
CA SER A 331 -1.34 9.91 -1.24
C SER A 331 -0.75 8.76 -2.07
N HIS A 332 -1.07 8.68 -3.37
CA HIS A 332 -0.49 7.68 -4.28
C HIS A 332 1.04 7.81 -4.37
N PHE A 333 1.55 9.03 -4.53
CA PHE A 333 2.98 9.32 -4.55
C PHE A 333 3.65 8.87 -3.25
N ARG A 334 3.07 9.22 -2.09
CA ARG A 334 3.63 8.86 -0.80
C ARG A 334 3.68 7.35 -0.57
N SER A 335 2.67 6.63 -1.05
CA SER A 335 2.63 5.18 -1.03
C SER A 335 3.72 4.57 -1.94
N ALA A 336 3.91 5.10 -3.16
CA ALA A 336 5.01 4.68 -4.03
C ALA A 336 6.39 4.96 -3.42
N LYS A 337 6.59 6.11 -2.76
CA LYS A 337 7.82 6.46 -2.02
C LYS A 337 8.15 5.43 -0.94
N THR A 338 7.14 4.93 -0.22
CA THR A 338 7.29 3.88 0.81
C THR A 338 7.94 2.63 0.22
N TRP A 339 7.37 2.11 -0.86
CA TRP A 339 7.81 0.85 -1.46
C TRP A 339 9.13 0.99 -2.23
N ASN A 340 9.34 2.13 -2.90
CA ASN A 340 10.63 2.42 -3.54
C ASN A 340 11.77 2.51 -2.52
N SER A 341 11.53 3.11 -1.36
CA SER A 341 12.51 3.16 -0.27
C SER A 341 12.87 1.76 0.23
N GLY A 342 11.87 0.87 0.41
CA GLY A 342 12.11 -0.54 0.74
C GLY A 342 12.93 -1.26 -0.33
N LEU A 343 12.60 -1.06 -1.62
CA LEU A 343 13.35 -1.67 -2.73
C LEU A 343 14.81 -1.21 -2.78
N VAL A 344 15.07 0.08 -2.57
CA VAL A 344 16.44 0.61 -2.51
C VAL A 344 17.21 -0.05 -1.37
N LYS A 345 16.63 -0.12 -0.17
CA LYS A 345 17.28 -0.74 1.00
C LYS A 345 17.50 -2.24 0.85
N SER A 346 16.59 -2.97 0.19
CA SER A 346 16.78 -4.42 -0.04
C SER A 346 17.98 -4.74 -0.94
N LYS A 347 18.40 -3.77 -1.78
CA LYS A 347 19.56 -3.85 -2.67
C LYS A 347 20.87 -3.40 -2.01
N MET A 348 20.81 -2.70 -0.89
CA MET A 348 21.99 -2.25 -0.15
C MET A 348 22.73 -3.43 0.50
N THR A 349 24.05 -3.30 0.56
CA THR A 349 24.97 -4.12 1.35
C THR A 349 24.79 -3.84 2.86
N VAL A 350 25.31 -4.73 3.71
CA VAL A 350 25.33 -4.51 5.17
C VAL A 350 26.01 -3.18 5.52
N ALA A 351 27.17 -2.90 4.91
CA ALA A 351 27.94 -1.67 5.18
C ALA A 351 27.20 -0.39 4.78
N GLU A 352 26.38 -0.42 3.73
CA GLU A 352 25.53 0.71 3.35
C GLU A 352 24.36 0.88 4.34
N LEU A 353 23.73 -0.23 4.75
CA LEU A 353 22.63 -0.19 5.72
C LEU A 353 23.09 0.37 7.07
N SER A 354 24.26 -0.02 7.56
CA SER A 354 24.79 0.48 8.84
C SER A 354 25.00 2.01 8.86
N LYS A 355 25.04 2.69 7.70
CA LYS A 355 25.09 4.15 7.61
C LYS A 355 23.72 4.82 7.61
N CYS A 356 22.64 4.04 7.43
CA CYS A 356 21.26 4.52 7.37
C CYS A 356 20.48 4.30 8.67
N VAL A 357 21.02 3.53 9.62
CA VAL A 357 20.33 3.09 10.86
C VAL A 357 20.48 4.09 11.98
#